data_AF-A0A383CHB2-F1
#
_entry.id   AF-A0A383CHB2-F1
#
_cell.length_a   1.000
_cell.length_b   1.000
_cell.length_c   1.000
_cell.angle_alpha   90.00
_cell.angle_beta   90.00
_cell.angle_gamma   90.00
#
_symmetry.space_group_name_H-M   'P 1'
#
loop_
_entity.id
_entity.type
_entity.pdbx_description
1 polymer ?
#
loop_
_entity_poly.entity_id
_entity_poly.type
_entity_poly.pdbx_seq_one_letter_code
_entity_poly.pdbx_strand_id
1 'polypeptide(L)'
;MNNILKSVNICTIGGGTGSSVLLRGLKNCSDFLTAIVTVSDDGGSSGILRKELGVLPPGDFRNCVAALSDSESIIKELFDYRFDQGKSLKGHSLGNLLIAAMSDITGNFEEGLYQSAKILG
;
A
#
# COMPACT_ATOMS: atom_id res chain seq x y z
N MET A 1 -14.42 -2.99 24.71
CA MET A 1 -15.00 -2.86 23.35
C MET A 1 -15.46 -4.24 22.92
N ASN A 2 -16.71 -4.41 22.46
CA ASN A 2 -17.37 -5.72 22.34
C ASN A 2 -16.57 -6.74 21.50
N ASN A 3 -16.25 -7.89 22.10
CA ASN A 3 -15.54 -9.04 21.50
C ASN A 3 -16.31 -9.76 20.38
N ILE A 4 -17.50 -9.28 19.99
CA ILE A 4 -18.35 -9.93 18.97
C ILE A 4 -17.75 -9.77 17.57
N LEU A 5 -17.07 -8.66 17.29
CA LEU A 5 -16.51 -8.40 15.96
C LEU A 5 -15.20 -9.15 15.68
N LYS A 6 -14.52 -9.63 16.72
CA LYS A 6 -13.21 -10.31 16.62
C LYS A 6 -13.23 -11.49 15.63
N SER A 7 -14.33 -12.24 15.57
CA SER A 7 -14.51 -13.42 14.70
C SER A 7 -15.33 -13.14 13.42
N VAL A 8 -15.74 -11.91 13.17
CA VAL A 8 -16.57 -11.56 12.01
C VAL A 8 -15.68 -11.37 10.79
N ASN A 9 -15.98 -12.08 9.70
CA ASN A 9 -15.33 -11.83 8.41
C ASN A 9 -15.81 -10.49 7.85
N ILE A 10 -14.88 -9.56 7.61
CA ILE A 10 -15.18 -8.23 7.06
C ILE A 10 -14.47 -8.11 5.70
N CYS A 11 -15.23 -7.83 4.64
CA CYS A 11 -14.70 -7.53 3.32
C CYS A 11 -14.97 -6.06 2.97
N THR A 12 -13.93 -5.30 2.65
CA THR A 12 -14.05 -3.92 2.15
C THR A 12 -13.72 -3.88 0.66
N ILE A 13 -14.43 -3.08 -0.11
CA ILE A 13 -14.16 -2.83 -1.53
C ILE A 13 -14.02 -1.32 -1.72
N GLY A 14 -12.89 -0.86 -2.28
CA GLY A 14 -12.66 0.57 -2.47
C GLY A 14 -11.24 0.90 -2.94
N GLY A 15 -10.82 2.14 -2.76
CA GLY A 15 -9.49 2.63 -3.13
C GLY A 15 -9.22 3.99 -2.50
N GLY A 16 -8.05 4.56 -2.76
CA GLY A 16 -7.69 5.87 -2.24
C GLY A 16 -7.46 5.92 -0.74
N THR A 17 -7.45 7.16 -0.23
CA THR A 17 -7.15 7.47 1.17
C THR A 17 -8.28 7.09 2.13
N GLY A 18 -9.54 7.10 1.67
CA GLY A 18 -10.68 6.71 2.50
C GLY A 18 -10.60 5.24 2.94
N SER A 19 -10.23 4.35 2.01
CA SER A 19 -10.06 2.92 2.30
C SER A 19 -8.94 2.66 3.30
N SER A 20 -7.78 3.31 3.17
CA SER A 20 -6.67 3.11 4.11
C SER A 20 -7.00 3.60 5.53
N VAL A 21 -7.76 4.70 5.67
CA VAL A 21 -8.25 5.17 6.97
C VAL A 21 -9.21 4.15 7.61
N LEU A 22 -10.16 3.63 6.83
CA LEU A 22 -11.11 2.62 7.30
C LEU A 22 -10.39 1.33 7.75
N LEU A 23 -9.45 0.82 6.94
CA LEU A 23 -8.68 -0.39 7.23
C LEU A 23 -7.86 -0.25 8.52
N ARG A 24 -7.27 0.93 8.76
CA ARG A 24 -6.50 1.20 9.99
C ARG A 24 -7.35 1.11 11.26
N GLY A 25 -8.64 1.47 11.17
CA GLY A 25 -9.58 1.27 12.27
C GLY A 25 -10.03 -0.19 12.38
N LEU A 26 -10.44 -0.79 11.25
CA LEU A 26 -10.99 -2.15 11.19
C LEU A 26 -10.00 -3.23 11.63
N LYS A 27 -8.69 -3.02 11.44
CA LYS A 27 -7.66 -4.00 11.88
C LYS A 27 -7.71 -4.29 13.38
N ASN A 28 -8.25 -3.36 14.18
CA ASN A 28 -8.39 -3.54 15.63
C ASN A 28 -9.76 -4.12 16.03
N CYS A 29 -10.66 -4.33 15.07
CA CYS A 29 -12.03 -4.77 15.30
C CYS A 29 -12.26 -6.25 14.96
N SER A 30 -11.56 -6.79 13.97
CA SER A 30 -11.68 -8.18 13.51
C SER A 30 -10.32 -8.76 13.11
N ASP A 31 -10.13 -10.06 13.38
CA ASP A 31 -8.96 -10.83 12.92
C ASP A 31 -9.10 -11.32 11.46
N PHE A 32 -10.29 -11.17 10.85
CA PHE A 32 -10.63 -11.68 9.52
C PHE A 32 -11.02 -10.55 8.56
N LEU A 33 -10.03 -9.74 8.19
CA LEU A 33 -10.21 -8.59 7.29
C LEU A 33 -9.69 -8.91 5.88
N THR A 34 -10.52 -8.68 4.86
CA THR A 34 -10.16 -8.75 3.44
C THR A 34 -10.41 -7.39 2.79
N ALA A 35 -9.45 -6.91 1.99
CA ALA A 35 -9.57 -5.66 1.27
C ALA A 35 -9.41 -5.88 -0.24
N ILE A 36 -10.45 -5.56 -1.01
CA ILE A 36 -10.40 -5.48 -2.46
C ILE A 36 -10.14 -4.03 -2.83
N VAL A 37 -8.94 -3.77 -3.36
CA VAL A 37 -8.44 -2.41 -3.59
C VAL A 37 -8.40 -2.12 -5.09
N THR A 38 -9.02 -1.03 -5.51
CA THR A 38 -8.88 -0.50 -6.87
C THR A 38 -7.52 0.16 -7.01
N VAL A 39 -6.80 -0.14 -8.09
CA VAL A 39 -5.55 0.53 -8.44
C VAL A 39 -5.81 1.60 -9.50
N SER A 40 -6.30 2.76 -9.06
CA SER A 40 -6.70 3.86 -9.96
C SER A 40 -5.90 5.15 -9.76
N ASP A 41 -4.99 5.17 -8.78
CA ASP A 41 -4.23 6.37 -8.41
C ASP A 41 -3.21 6.78 -9.47
N ASP A 42 -3.59 7.71 -10.34
CA ASP A 42 -2.78 8.18 -11.47
C ASP A 42 -1.99 9.47 -11.16
N GLY A 43 -1.97 9.92 -9.89
CA GLY A 43 -1.35 11.17 -9.46
C GLY A 43 0.07 11.04 -8.90
N GLY A 44 0.85 12.13 -8.98
CA GLY A 44 2.17 12.26 -8.34
C GLY A 44 3.14 11.12 -8.66
N SER A 45 3.71 10.50 -7.61
CA SER A 45 4.66 9.40 -7.75
C SER A 45 4.11 8.19 -8.51
N SER A 46 2.84 7.83 -8.30
CA SER A 46 2.21 6.67 -8.95
C SER A 46 2.06 6.92 -10.45
N GLY A 47 1.61 8.12 -10.82
CA GLY A 47 1.47 8.54 -12.21
C GLY A 47 2.80 8.64 -12.96
N ILE A 48 3.87 9.12 -12.30
CA ILE A 48 5.22 9.17 -12.90
C ILE A 48 5.73 7.75 -13.18
N LEU A 49 5.68 6.85 -12.19
CA LEU A 49 6.17 5.48 -12.36
C LEU A 49 5.38 4.72 -13.44
N ARG A 50 4.06 4.92 -13.50
CA ARG A 50 3.24 4.34 -14.57
C ARG A 50 3.69 4.81 -15.96
N LYS A 51 3.97 6.11 -16.12
CA LYS A 51 4.41 6.69 -17.39
C LYS A 51 5.82 6.27 -17.79
N GLU A 52 6.73 6.20 -16.83
CA GLU A 52 8.15 5.93 -17.10
C GLU A 52 8.48 4.44 -17.17
N LEU A 53 7.82 3.61 -16.38
CA LEU A 53 8.15 2.17 -16.23
C LEU A 53 7.03 1.26 -16.74
N GLY A 54 5.88 1.79 -17.14
CA GLY A 54 4.74 0.98 -17.59
C GLY A 54 4.10 0.12 -16.51
N VAL A 55 4.44 0.34 -15.23
CA VAL A 55 3.89 -0.40 -14.09
C VAL A 55 2.50 0.09 -13.72
N LEU A 56 1.67 -0.79 -13.16
CA LEU A 56 0.40 -0.38 -12.55
C LEU A 56 0.66 0.59 -11.39
N PRO A 57 -0.21 1.59 -11.18
CA PRO A 57 -0.02 2.59 -10.13
C PRO A 57 -0.06 1.94 -8.73
N PRO A 58 1.03 1.99 -7.95
CA PRO A 58 1.12 1.23 -6.71
C PRO A 58 0.52 1.96 -5.49
N GLY A 59 0.12 3.22 -5.63
CA GLY A 59 -0.21 4.12 -4.51
C GLY A 59 -1.36 3.64 -3.61
N ASP A 60 -2.50 3.30 -4.21
CA ASP A 60 -3.69 2.84 -3.48
C ASP A 60 -3.41 1.56 -2.69
N PHE A 61 -2.76 0.59 -3.34
CA PHE A 61 -2.35 -0.65 -2.70
C PHE A 61 -1.37 -0.40 -1.56
N ARG A 62 -0.31 0.37 -1.81
CA ARG A 62 0.70 0.74 -0.81
C ARG A 62 0.04 1.30 0.45
N ASN A 63 -0.89 2.24 0.28
CA ASN A 63 -1.61 2.86 1.39
C ASN A 63 -2.44 1.85 2.19
N CYS A 64 -3.07 0.88 1.53
CA CYS A 64 -3.87 -0.14 2.20
C CYS A 64 -2.99 -1.12 2.98
N VAL A 65 -1.88 -1.58 2.40
CA VAL A 65 -0.95 -2.48 3.13
C VAL A 65 -0.31 -1.77 4.31
N ALA A 66 0.16 -0.53 4.15
CA ALA A 66 0.70 0.26 5.27
C ALA A 66 -0.37 0.62 6.33
N ALA A 67 -1.67 0.55 6.00
CA ALA A 67 -2.73 0.70 6.98
C ALA A 67 -2.94 -0.57 7.81
N LEU A 68 -2.75 -1.73 7.20
CA LEU A 68 -2.90 -3.05 7.82
C LEU A 68 -1.65 -3.48 8.58
N SER A 69 -0.47 -2.99 8.18
CA SER A 69 0.81 -3.26 8.84
C SER A 69 0.85 -2.78 10.30
N ASP A 70 1.80 -3.30 11.06
CA ASP A 70 2.07 -2.82 12.41
C ASP A 70 2.51 -1.35 12.40
N SER A 71 1.90 -0.56 13.28
CA SER A 71 2.00 0.90 13.25
C SER A 71 3.33 1.44 13.77
N GLU A 72 4.12 0.63 14.46
CA GLU A 72 5.36 1.03 15.14
C GLU A 72 6.64 0.59 14.39
N SER A 73 6.51 -0.02 13.21
CA SER A 73 7.66 -0.51 12.46
C SER A 73 8.34 0.61 11.66
N ILE A 74 9.68 0.72 11.78
CA ILE A 74 10.52 1.55 10.91
C ILE A 74 10.30 1.25 9.42
N ILE A 75 9.91 0.02 9.08
CA ILE A 75 9.60 -0.37 7.71
C ILE A 75 8.37 0.36 7.17
N LYS A 76 7.35 0.58 8.02
CA LYS A 76 6.18 1.36 7.65
C LYS A 76 6.56 2.82 7.37
N GLU A 77 7.44 3.40 8.19
CA GLU A 77 7.95 4.77 7.96
C GLU A 77 8.72 4.87 6.64
N LEU A 78 9.56 3.88 6.31
CA LEU A 78 10.24 3.81 5.02
C LEU A 78 9.25 3.68 3.85
N PHE A 79 8.18 2.90 4.03
CA PHE A 79 7.16 2.75 3.00
C PHE A 79 6.37 4.04 2.75
N ASP A 80 6.05 4.76 3.83
CA ASP A 80 5.33 6.04 3.80
C ASP A 80 6.25 7.21 3.39
N TYR A 81 7.58 7.04 3.44
CA TYR A 81 8.54 8.09 3.14
C TYR A 81 8.36 8.65 1.73
N ARG A 82 8.38 9.99 1.65
CA ARG A 82 8.33 10.75 0.40
C ARG A 82 9.53 11.69 0.35
N PHE A 83 10.29 11.57 -0.73
CA PHE A 83 11.42 12.46 -0.98
C PHE A 83 10.92 13.89 -1.19
N ASP A 84 11.45 14.83 -0.42
CA ASP A 84 11.16 16.27 -0.51
C ASP A 84 12.20 17.03 -1.36
N GLN A 85 13.35 16.40 -1.62
CA GLN A 85 14.48 16.94 -2.37
C GLN A 85 14.97 15.99 -3.47
N GLY A 86 15.90 16.50 -4.29
CA GLY A 86 16.48 15.78 -5.43
C GLY A 86 15.85 16.15 -6.77
N LYS A 87 16.62 16.03 -7.87
CA LYS A 87 16.13 16.38 -9.21
C LYS A 87 15.08 15.39 -9.71
N SER A 88 15.38 14.10 -9.62
CA SER A 88 14.50 13.03 -10.10
C SER A 88 13.66 12.39 -8.99
N LEU A 89 14.16 12.42 -7.75
CA LEU A 89 13.49 11.75 -6.62
C LEU A 89 12.41 12.60 -5.96
N LYS A 90 12.49 13.93 -6.04
CA LYS A 90 11.53 14.81 -5.36
C LYS A 90 10.10 14.47 -5.76
N GLY A 91 9.26 14.21 -4.75
CA GLY A 91 7.87 13.83 -4.93
C GLY A 91 7.63 12.32 -5.04
N HIS A 92 8.66 11.49 -5.26
CA HIS A 92 8.52 10.04 -5.22
C HIS A 92 8.30 9.53 -3.80
N SER A 93 7.47 8.49 -3.67
CA SER A 93 7.39 7.70 -2.46
C SER A 93 8.37 6.54 -2.53
N LEU A 94 9.14 6.30 -1.47
CA LEU A 94 10.04 5.16 -1.41
C LEU A 94 9.28 3.83 -1.49
N GLY A 95 8.12 3.70 -0.83
CA GLY A 95 7.27 2.51 -0.97
C GLY A 95 6.79 2.27 -2.42
N ASN A 96 6.48 3.32 -3.18
CA ASN A 96 6.13 3.17 -4.59
C ASN A 96 7.33 2.69 -5.43
N LEU A 97 8.53 3.23 -5.17
CA LEU A 97 9.76 2.82 -5.83
C LEU A 97 10.12 1.37 -5.52
N LEU A 98 9.92 0.95 -4.27
CA LEU A 98 10.15 -0.42 -3.82
C LEU A 98 9.20 -1.39 -4.51
N ILE A 99 7.89 -1.07 -4.59
CA ILE A 99 6.92 -1.90 -5.33
C ILE A 99 7.27 -1.98 -6.82
N ALA A 100 7.68 -0.87 -7.44
CA ALA A 100 8.10 -0.86 -8.84
C ALA A 100 9.32 -1.75 -9.07
N ALA A 101 10.35 -1.64 -8.22
CA ALA A 101 11.55 -2.48 -8.27
C ALA A 101 11.22 -3.97 -8.03
N MET A 102 10.34 -4.28 -7.07
CA MET A 102 9.91 -5.65 -6.82
C MET A 102 9.12 -6.24 -8.00
N SER A 103 8.29 -5.43 -8.66
CA SER A 103 7.57 -5.85 -9.87
C SER A 103 8.53 -6.18 -11.02
N ASP A 104 9.60 -5.40 -11.16
CA ASP A 104 10.66 -5.64 -12.16
C ASP A 104 11.45 -6.93 -11.84
N ILE A 105 11.88 -7.10 -10.58
CA ILE A 105 12.63 -8.29 -10.11
C ILE A 105 11.81 -9.58 -10.28
N THR A 106 10.52 -9.55 -9.96
CA THR A 106 9.64 -10.72 -10.02
C THR A 106 9.08 -10.98 -11.43
N GLY A 107 9.28 -10.04 -12.36
CA GLY A 107 8.81 -10.12 -13.73
C GLY A 107 7.30 -9.96 -13.91
N ASN A 108 6.54 -9.75 -12.83
CA ASN A 108 5.13 -9.39 -12.90
C ASN A 108 4.69 -8.54 -11.70
N PHE A 109 3.70 -7.68 -11.93
CA PHE A 109 3.25 -6.72 -10.93
C PHE A 109 2.61 -7.39 -9.70
N GLU A 110 1.80 -8.43 -9.89
CA GLU A 110 1.06 -9.09 -8.81
C GLU A 110 1.99 -9.74 -7.79
N GLU A 111 3.03 -10.44 -8.26
CA GLU A 111 4.04 -11.06 -7.41
C GLU A 111 4.91 -10.00 -6.74
N GLY A 112 5.32 -8.96 -7.46
CA GLY A 112 6.08 -7.86 -6.87
C GLY A 112 5.32 -7.16 -5.75
N LEU A 113 4.02 -7.00 -5.93
CA LEU A 113 3.09 -6.44 -4.96
C LEU A 113 2.94 -7.36 -3.73
N TYR A 114 2.77 -8.66 -3.94
CA TYR A 114 2.67 -9.66 -2.89
C TYR A 114 3.95 -9.76 -2.04
N GLN A 115 5.13 -9.78 -2.68
CA GLN A 115 6.41 -9.81 -1.98
C GLN A 115 6.68 -8.49 -1.24
N SER A 116 6.29 -7.36 -1.82
CA SER A 116 6.35 -6.05 -1.15
C SER A 116 5.49 -6.01 0.12
N ALA A 117 4.32 -6.65 0.10
CA ALA A 117 3.44 -6.70 1.26
C ALA A 117 4.05 -7.50 2.42
N LYS A 118 4.72 -8.63 2.14
CA LYS A 118 5.41 -9.44 3.17
C LYS A 118 6.48 -8.68 3.95
N ILE A 119 7.08 -7.65 3.36
CA ILE A 119 8.08 -6.82 4.03
C ILE A 119 7.43 -6.02 5.17
N LEU A 120 6.14 -5.68 5.06
CA LEU A 120 5.40 -4.88 6.04
C LEU A 120 4.79 -5.69 7.18
N GLY A 121 4.89 -7.02 7.14
CA GLY A 121 4.25 -7.93 8.11
C GLY A 121 2.86 -8.33 7.67
#